data_AF-A0A3D5A3N8-F1
#
_entry.id   AF-A0A3D5A3N8-F1
#
_cell.length_a   1.000
_cell.length_b   1.000
_cell.length_c   1.000
_cell.angle_alpha   90.00
_cell.angle_beta   90.00
_cell.angle_gamma   90.00
#
_symmetry.space_group_name_H-M   'P 1'
#
loop_
_entity.id
_entity.type
_entity.pdbx_description
1 polymer ?
#
loop_
_entity_poly.entity_id
_entity_poly.type
_entity_poly.pdbx_seq_one_letter_code
_entity_poly.pdbx_strand_id
1 'polypeptide(L)'
;MADFSRKYLEKRVRREFGRQNYEQAMEVVDSYTDKGGPMVQLACVVEAEGNLEMLRLLIEQARRDYRDALAGLMIKYGTDWHKHV
;
A
#
# COMPACT_ATOMS: atom_id res chain seq x y z
N MET A 1 11.28 2.39 15.20
CA MET A 1 11.43 1.83 13.83
C MET A 1 10.05 1.41 13.38
N ALA A 2 9.56 1.94 12.26
CA ALA A 2 8.29 1.49 11.69
C ALA A 2 8.44 0.02 11.30
N ASP A 3 7.62 -0.85 11.89
CA ASP A 3 7.68 -2.29 11.67
C ASP A 3 6.87 -2.59 10.40
N PHE A 4 7.54 -2.64 9.25
CA PHE A 4 6.93 -2.96 7.95
C PHE A 4 6.65 -4.47 7.79
N SER A 5 6.27 -5.14 8.87
CA SER A 5 5.92 -6.55 8.90
C SER A 5 4.62 -6.83 8.16
N ARG A 6 4.48 -8.05 7.63
CA ARG A 6 3.22 -8.56 7.08
C ARG A 6 2.04 -8.37 8.03
N LYS A 7 2.27 -8.55 9.34
CA LYS A 7 1.24 -8.35 10.37
C LYS A 7 0.74 -6.90 10.43
N TYR A 8 1.63 -5.95 10.18
CA TYR A 8 1.28 -4.54 10.14
C TYR A 8 0.50 -4.20 8.87
N LEU A 9 0.91 -4.76 7.73
CA LEU A 9 0.18 -4.66 6.45
C LEU A 9 -1.25 -5.21 6.57
N GLU A 10 -1.43 -6.43 7.08
CA GLU A 10 -2.74 -7.05 7.28
C GLU A 10 -3.64 -6.17 8.18
N LYS A 11 -3.08 -5.62 9.26
CA LYS A 11 -3.81 -4.70 10.14
C LYS A 11 -4.24 -3.43 9.41
N ARG A 12 -3.39 -2.89 8.53
CA ARG A 12 -3.68 -1.68 7.74
C ARG A 12 -4.75 -1.94 6.71
N VAL A 13 -4.60 -3.00 5.91
CA VAL A 13 -5.59 -3.42 4.90
C VAL A 13 -6.96 -3.64 5.54
N ARG A 14 -7.01 -4.36 6.67
CA ARG A 14 -8.26 -4.59 7.39
C ARG A 14 -8.91 -3.32 7.92
N ARG A 15 -8.12 -2.29 8.25
CA ARG A 15 -8.62 -0.99 8.71
C ARG A 15 -9.21 -0.16 7.58
N GLU A 16 -8.52 -0.08 6.44
CA GLU A 16 -8.93 0.76 5.31
C GLU A 16 -10.06 0.13 4.48
N PHE A 17 -9.97 -1.18 4.20
CA PHE A 17 -10.91 -1.88 3.31
C PHE A 17 -12.03 -2.59 4.06
N GLY A 18 -11.94 -2.68 5.39
CA GLY A 18 -12.88 -3.42 6.22
C GLY A 18 -12.82 -4.94 5.98
N ARG A 19 -13.68 -5.70 6.67
CA ARG A 19 -13.70 -7.17 6.57
C ARG A 19 -14.17 -7.70 5.22
N GLN A 20 -15.09 -7.00 4.56
CA GLN A 20 -15.72 -7.45 3.31
C GLN A 20 -14.73 -7.44 2.14
N ASN A 21 -13.86 -6.42 2.07
CA ASN A 21 -12.88 -6.28 1.00
C ASN A 21 -11.47 -6.69 1.43
N TYR A 22 -11.29 -7.16 2.67
CA TYR A 22 -9.99 -7.56 3.21
C TYR A 22 -9.28 -8.60 2.35
N GLU A 23 -9.96 -9.70 2.02
CA GLU A 23 -9.35 -10.81 1.29
C GLU A 23 -8.94 -10.38 -0.13
N GLN A 24 -9.82 -9.66 -0.82
CA GLN A 24 -9.52 -9.15 -2.16
C GLN A 24 -8.39 -8.10 -2.14
N ALA A 25 -8.37 -7.22 -1.14
CA ALA A 25 -7.31 -6.22 -1.02
C ALA A 25 -5.96 -6.88 -0.69
N MET A 26 -5.95 -7.89 0.20
CA MET A 26 -4.75 -8.68 0.49
C MET A 26 -4.26 -9.43 -0.74
N GLU A 27 -5.14 -10.03 -1.54
CA GLU A 27 -4.75 -10.71 -2.78
C GLU A 27 -4.08 -9.75 -3.77
N VAL A 28 -4.65 -8.56 -3.95
CA VAL A 28 -4.09 -7.52 -4.82
C VAL A 28 -2.72 -7.07 -4.31
N VAL A 29 -2.59 -6.86 -3.00
CA VAL A 29 -1.31 -6.45 -2.39
C VAL A 29 -0.26 -7.56 -2.48
N ASP A 30 -0.61 -8.80 -2.15
CA ASP A 30 0.30 -9.96 -2.23
C ASP A 30 0.70 -10.27 -3.68
N SER A 31 -0.09 -9.84 -4.67
CA SER A 31 0.27 -9.93 -6.08
C SER A 31 1.49 -9.06 -6.45
N TYR A 32 1.81 -8.04 -5.64
CA TYR A 32 3.00 -7.23 -5.83
C TYR A 32 4.21 -7.94 -5.23
N THR A 33 5.10 -8.45 -6.08
CA THR A 33 6.30 -9.21 -5.68
C THR A 33 7.61 -8.51 -6.05
N ASP A 34 7.52 -7.26 -6.50
CA ASP A 34 8.64 -6.47 -7.02
C ASP A 34 9.50 -5.81 -5.92
N LYS A 35 10.62 -5.21 -6.36
CA LYS A 35 11.71 -4.64 -5.53
C LYS A 35 11.28 -3.59 -4.49
N GLY A 36 10.07 -3.04 -4.59
CA GLY A 36 9.51 -2.10 -3.62
C GLY A 36 9.16 -2.72 -2.25
N GLY A 37 8.97 -4.04 -2.21
CA GLY A 37 8.71 -4.78 -0.98
C GLY A 37 7.47 -4.30 -0.19
N PRO A 38 7.42 -4.56 1.12
CA PRO A 38 6.27 -4.23 1.98
C PRO A 38 5.95 -2.73 2.06
N MET A 39 6.95 -1.87 1.83
CA MET A 39 6.78 -0.42 1.90
C MET A 39 5.92 0.10 0.74
N VAL A 40 6.11 -0.41 -0.46
CA VAL A 40 5.28 -0.04 -1.63
C VAL A 40 3.88 -0.63 -1.52
N GLN A 41 3.76 -1.85 -0.99
CA GLN A 41 2.46 -2.44 -0.66
C GLN A 41 1.66 -1.55 0.31
N LEU A 42 2.29 -1.12 1.41
CA LEU A 42 1.67 -0.21 2.38
C LEU A 42 1.32 1.14 1.75
N ALA A 43 2.21 1.66 0.90
CA ALA A 43 1.99 2.89 0.17
C ALA A 43 0.70 2.85 -0.66
N CYS A 44 0.54 1.80 -1.47
CA CYS A 44 -0.66 1.61 -2.28
C CYS A 44 -1.92 1.45 -1.41
N VAL A 45 -1.83 0.77 -0.27
CA VAL A 45 -2.95 0.59 0.67
C VAL A 45 -3.40 1.91 1.28
N VAL A 46 -2.45 2.79 1.65
CA VAL A 46 -2.74 4.10 2.23
C VAL A 46 -3.33 5.05 1.20
N GLU A 47 -2.75 5.11 -0.01
CA GLU A 47 -3.26 5.97 -1.09
C GLU A 47 -4.59 5.49 -1.67
N ALA A 48 -4.90 4.20 -1.56
CA ALA A 48 -6.17 3.67 -2.02
C ALA A 48 -7.36 4.09 -1.13
N GLU A 49 -7.13 4.51 0.13
CA GLU A 49 -8.16 5.02 1.06
C GLU A 49 -9.43 4.12 1.12
N GLY A 50 -9.24 2.80 1.10
CA GLY A 50 -10.32 1.80 1.15
C GLY A 50 -11.01 1.48 -0.19
N ASN A 51 -10.56 2.09 -1.30
CA ASN A 51 -11.06 1.82 -2.64
C ASN A 51 -10.24 0.71 -3.33
N LEU A 52 -10.90 -0.43 -3.60
CA LEU A 52 -10.25 -1.62 -4.14
C LEU A 52 -9.81 -1.47 -5.61
N GLU A 53 -10.56 -0.72 -6.41
CA GLU A 53 -10.19 -0.42 -7.79
C GLU A 53 -8.96 0.49 -7.83
N MET A 54 -8.92 1.49 -6.94
CA MET A 54 -7.77 2.37 -6.78
C MET A 54 -6.53 1.58 -6.33
N LEU A 55 -6.69 0.65 -5.39
CA LEU A 55 -5.60 -0.23 -4.95
C LEU A 55 -5.00 -1.04 -6.10
N ARG A 56 -5.85 -1.64 -6.94
CA ARG A 56 -5.40 -2.39 -8.13
C ARG A 56 -4.61 -1.50 -9.08
N LEU A 57 -5.13 -0.31 -9.37
CA LEU A 57 -4.49 0.65 -10.26
C LEU A 57 -3.13 1.11 -9.71
N LEU A 58 -3.05 1.40 -8.42
CA LEU A 58 -1.80 1.78 -7.74
C LEU A 58 -0.77 0.64 -7.76
N ILE A 59 -1.18 -0.61 -7.55
CA ILE A 59 -0.28 -1.76 -7.63
C ILE A 59 0.21 -1.98 -9.07
N GLU A 60 -0.64 -1.84 -10.08
CA GLU A 60 -0.22 -1.92 -11.49
C GLU A 60 0.76 -0.80 -11.86
N GLN A 61 0.52 0.42 -11.38
CA GLN A 61 1.47 1.53 -11.55
C GLN A 61 2.79 1.24 -10.84
N ALA A 62 2.74 0.75 -9.60
CA ALA A 62 3.92 0.41 -8.82
C ALA A 62 4.76 -0.72 -9.44
N ARG A 63 4.14 -1.65 -10.19
CA ARG A 63 4.86 -2.67 -10.97
C ARG A 63 5.66 -2.05 -12.12
N ARG A 64 5.15 -0.99 -12.74
CA ARG A 64 5.84 -0.28 -13.83
C ARG A 64 6.92 0.64 -13.27
N ASP A 65 6.56 1.45 -12.28
CA ASP A 65 7.47 2.33 -11.55
C ASP A 65 7.07 2.45 -10.08
N TYR A 66 7.78 1.73 -9.22
CA TYR A 66 7.51 1.72 -7.79
C TYR A 66 7.94 3.03 -7.11
N ARG A 67 8.80 3.83 -7.75
CA ARG A 67 9.26 5.11 -7.19
C ARG A 67 8.15 6.13 -7.25
N ASP A 68 7.29 6.08 -8.26
CA ASP A 68 6.11 6.94 -8.36
C ASP A 68 5.12 6.69 -7.21
N ALA A 69 4.90 5.42 -6.84
CA ALA A 69 4.05 5.07 -5.71
C ALA A 69 4.58 5.65 -4.38
N LEU A 70 5.91 5.67 -4.18
CA LEU A 70 6.53 6.29 -3.02
C LEU A 70 6.58 7.81 -3.12
N ALA A 71 6.79 8.35 -4.32
CA ALA A 71 6.82 9.79 -4.58
C ALA A 71 5.45 10.42 -4.29
N GLY A 72 4.35 9.74 -4.61
CA GLY A 72 3.00 10.18 -4.26
C GLY A 72 2.85 10.45 -2.76
N LEU A 73 3.28 9.51 -1.93
CA LEU A 73 3.28 9.68 -0.47
C LEU A 73 4.26 10.75 0.01
N MET A 74 5.44 10.82 -0.59
CA MET A 74 6.44 11.83 -0.24
C MET A 74 5.96 13.25 -0.59
N ILE A 75 5.18 13.41 -1.65
CA ILE A 75 4.54 14.68 -2.01
C ILE A 75 3.39 14.99 -1.04
N LYS A 76 2.56 13.99 -0.70
CA LYS A 76 1.36 14.18 0.14
C LYS A 76 1.69 14.41 1.62
N TYR A 77 2.70 13.71 2.15
CA TYR A 77 3.06 13.72 3.58
C TYR A 77 4.46 14.29 3.86
N GLY A 78 5.19 14.73 2.83
CA GLY A 78 6.53 15.30 3.01
C GLY A 78 7.51 14.28 3.60
N THR A 79 8.48 14.76 4.40
CA THR A 79 9.48 13.92 5.07
C THR A 79 8.92 12.92 6.09
N ASP A 80 7.67 13.11 6.52
CA ASP A 80 6.99 12.25 7.49
C ASP A 80 6.22 11.10 6.83
N TRP A 81 6.30 10.93 5.51
CA TRP A 81 5.59 9.88 4.78
C TRP A 81 5.76 8.48 5.37
N HIS A 82 6.97 8.16 5.85
CA HIS A 82 7.29 6.90 6.53
C HIS A 82 6.47 6.63 7.81
N LYS A 83 5.84 7.65 8.41
CA LYS A 83 4.94 7.50 9.57
C LYS A 83 3.51 7.15 9.15
N HIS A 84 3.16 7.40 7.90
CA HIS A 84 1.82 7.19 7.36
C HIS A 84 1.66 5.82 6.68
N VAL A 85 2.78 5.27 6.18
CA VAL A 85 2.88 3.87 5.71
C VAL A 85 3.18 2.89 6.80
#